data_AF-A0A835SLP1-F1
#
_entry.id   AF-A0A835SLP1-F1
#
_cell.length_a   1.000
_cell.length_b   1.000
_cell.length_c   1.000
_cell.angle_alpha   90.00
_cell.angle_beta   90.00
_cell.angle_gamma   90.00
#
_symmetry.space_group_name_H-M   'P 1'
#
loop_
_entity.id
_entity.type
_entity.pdbx_description
1 polymer ?
#
loop_
_entity_poly.entity_id
_entity_poly.type
_entity_poly.pdbx_seq_one_letter_code
_entity_poly.pdbx_strand_id
1 'polypeptide(L)'
;MREALDLFQGARHLAYLQTQSELEAAFIADLELTAQSTAEPSPREALVSYWTEQGLTKAVAEGLVRKLEKAGRPLSVAQLNAKVQRLTRIIPDLDFAQLVDRDVDVLDTDPSLAIRNMVLLVEAFPGKEVGAIVQRSPRLLYTPDLRPRLERCLELLTRLHPARERKVVAPVVAEYPDLVYRMDYYTHVRMIDELPIEIQNMFVLADQGIGFLHRYYKRAKNNFVADTSDEEAGF
;
A
#
# COMPACT_ATOMS: atom_id res chain seq x y z
N MET A 1 -14.16 -26.47 -19.99
CA MET A 1 -13.41 -25.22 -19.69
C MET A 1 -14.25 -23.95 -19.86
N ARG A 2 -15.10 -23.81 -20.90
CA ARG A 2 -16.02 -22.65 -21.05
C ARG A 2 -17.06 -22.52 -19.93
N GLU A 3 -17.74 -23.60 -19.56
CA GLU A 3 -18.77 -23.58 -18.51
C GLU A 3 -18.27 -23.11 -17.13
N ALA A 4 -17.03 -23.48 -16.76
CA ALA A 4 -16.43 -23.03 -15.51
C ALA A 4 -16.14 -21.52 -15.49
N LEU A 5 -15.85 -20.95 -16.66
CA LEU A 5 -15.56 -19.53 -16.85
C LEU A 5 -16.86 -18.71 -16.85
N ASP A 6 -17.92 -19.24 -17.45
CA ASP A 6 -19.26 -18.65 -17.43
C ASP A 6 -19.88 -18.70 -16.02
N LEU A 7 -19.70 -19.80 -15.29
CA LEU A 7 -20.11 -19.91 -13.87
C LEU A 7 -19.38 -18.90 -12.98
N PHE A 8 -18.07 -18.70 -13.19
CA PHE A 8 -17.29 -17.73 -12.42
C PHE A 8 -17.71 -16.29 -12.71
N GLN A 9 -17.99 -15.95 -13.96
CA GLN A 9 -18.50 -14.63 -14.33
C GLN A 9 -19.90 -14.38 -13.78
N GLY A 10 -20.78 -15.39 -13.82
CA GLY A 10 -22.11 -15.34 -13.22
C GLY A 10 -22.06 -15.13 -11.70
N ALA A 11 -21.20 -15.88 -11.00
CA ALA A 11 -20.99 -15.72 -9.56
C ALA A 11 -20.46 -14.32 -9.20
N ARG A 12 -19.52 -13.78 -9.99
CA ARG A 12 -18.99 -12.42 -9.79
C ARG A 12 -20.07 -11.35 -9.98
N HIS A 13 -20.93 -11.52 -10.98
CA HIS A 13 -22.02 -10.58 -11.23
C HIS A 13 -23.07 -10.61 -10.11
N LEU A 14 -23.43 -11.80 -9.62
CA LEU A 14 -24.34 -11.93 -8.48
C LEU A 14 -23.76 -11.36 -7.19
N ALA A 15 -22.47 -11.60 -6.91
CA ALA A 15 -21.80 -10.99 -5.77
C ALA A 15 -21.80 -9.45 -5.86
N TYR A 16 -21.57 -8.91 -7.05
CA TYR A 16 -21.63 -7.47 -7.30
C TYR A 16 -23.03 -6.91 -7.03
N LEU A 17 -24.08 -7.53 -7.59
CA LEU A 17 -25.46 -7.11 -7.39
C LEU A 17 -25.90 -7.21 -5.93
N GLN A 18 -25.50 -8.28 -5.25
CA GLN A 18 -25.80 -8.45 -3.83
C GLN A 18 -25.12 -7.36 -2.98
N THR A 19 -23.86 -7.04 -3.29
CA THR A 19 -23.13 -5.96 -2.61
C THR A 19 -23.81 -4.61 -2.84
N GLN A 20 -24.31 -4.37 -4.07
CA GLN A 20 -25.05 -3.16 -4.39
C GLN A 20 -26.37 -3.08 -3.61
N SER A 21 -27.14 -4.17 -3.56
CA SER A 21 -28.41 -4.19 -2.81
C SER A 21 -28.21 -4.02 -1.30
N GLU A 22 -27.12 -4.56 -0.74
CA GLU A 22 -26.79 -4.40 0.68
C GLU A 22 -26.43 -2.94 1.00
N LEU A 23 -25.72 -2.26 0.10
CA LEU A 23 -25.40 -0.83 0.22
C LEU A 23 -26.64 0.06 0.12
N GLU A 24 -27.55 -0.24 -0.80
CA GLU A 24 -28.81 0.49 -0.97
C GLU A 24 -29.75 0.28 0.23
N ALA A 25 -29.86 -0.96 0.74
CA ALA A 25 -30.65 -1.26 1.93
C ALA A 25 -30.08 -0.60 3.19
N ALA A 26 -28.76 -0.58 3.36
CA ALA A 26 -28.11 0.11 4.47
C ALA A 26 -28.33 1.63 4.40
N PHE A 27 -28.38 2.21 3.20
CA PHE A 27 -28.66 3.64 3.01
C PHE A 27 -30.10 4.00 3.36
N ILE A 28 -31.07 3.18 2.95
CA ILE A 28 -32.50 3.39 3.27
C ILE A 28 -32.75 3.24 4.77
N ALA A 29 -32.17 2.21 5.40
CA ALA A 29 -32.29 2.00 6.85
C ALA A 29 -31.72 3.19 7.65
N ASP A 30 -30.61 3.77 7.21
CA ASP A 30 -29.97 4.93 7.85
C ASP A 30 -30.82 6.21 7.72
N LEU A 31 -31.48 6.41 6.58
CA LEU A 31 -32.44 7.49 6.32
C LEU A 31 -33.70 7.40 7.18
N GLU A 32 -34.20 6.18 7.40
CA GLU A 32 -35.37 5.93 8.25
C GLU A 32 -35.03 6.09 9.75
N LEU A 33 -33.83 5.68 10.17
CA LEU A 33 -33.32 5.87 11.53
C LEU A 33 -33.10 7.35 11.87
N THR A 34 -32.51 8.12 10.95
CA THR A 34 -32.30 9.58 11.15
C THR A 34 -33.60 10.38 11.24
N ALA A 35 -34.71 9.85 10.72
CA ALA A 35 -36.01 10.52 10.78
C ALA A 35 -36.78 10.33 12.10
N GLN A 36 -36.38 9.39 12.98
CA GLN A 36 -37.19 8.96 14.12
C GLN A 36 -36.57 9.16 15.53
N SER A 37 -35.33 9.63 15.67
CA SER A 37 -34.63 9.58 16.95
C SER A 37 -34.38 10.94 17.63
N THR A 38 -34.88 11.08 18.85
CA THR A 38 -34.49 12.14 19.81
C THR A 38 -33.21 11.75 20.54
N ALA A 39 -32.17 12.58 20.41
CA ALA A 39 -30.84 12.50 21.06
C ALA A 39 -29.87 11.41 20.56
N GLU A 40 -29.80 11.20 19.25
CA GLU A 40 -28.67 10.49 18.65
C GLU A 40 -27.39 11.35 18.64
N PRO A 41 -26.20 10.75 18.87
CA PRO A 41 -24.94 11.44 18.64
C PRO A 41 -24.94 11.93 17.20
N SER A 42 -24.41 13.13 16.98
CA SER A 42 -24.31 13.68 15.62
C SER A 42 -23.61 12.65 14.70
N PRO A 43 -23.95 12.57 13.40
CA PRO A 43 -23.33 11.59 12.49
C PRO A 43 -21.80 11.60 12.55
N ARG A 44 -21.24 12.80 12.78
CA ARG A 44 -19.81 13.03 13.02
C ARG A 44 -19.30 12.35 14.30
N GLU A 45 -19.99 12.49 15.42
CA GLU A 45 -19.63 11.85 16.69
C GLU A 45 -19.72 10.33 16.60
N ALA A 46 -20.71 9.79 15.90
CA ALA A 46 -20.83 8.35 15.66
C ALA A 46 -19.62 7.79 14.90
N LEU A 47 -19.14 8.51 13.88
CA LEU A 47 -17.93 8.14 13.14
C LEU A 47 -16.66 8.24 13.99
N VAL A 48 -16.53 9.28 14.82
CA VAL A 48 -15.39 9.42 15.73
C VAL A 48 -15.36 8.28 16.75
N SER A 49 -16.51 7.92 17.32
CA SER A 49 -16.63 6.79 18.24
C SER A 49 -16.25 5.48 17.56
N TYR A 50 -16.76 5.21 16.36
CA TYR A 50 -16.41 4.02 15.58
C TYR A 50 -14.89 3.88 15.41
N TRP A 51 -14.21 4.94 14.96
CA TRP A 51 -12.75 4.90 14.77
C TRP A 51 -11.97 4.76 16.07
N THR A 52 -12.50 5.30 17.17
CA THR A 52 -11.90 5.13 18.50
C THR A 52 -12.01 3.68 18.99
N GLU A 53 -13.15 3.03 18.74
CA GLU A 53 -13.34 1.60 19.02
C GLU A 53 -12.42 0.71 18.17
N GLN A 54 -12.11 1.13 16.93
CA GLN A 54 -11.12 0.47 16.07
C GLN A 54 -9.66 0.72 16.49
N GLY A 55 -9.41 1.42 17.60
CA GLY A 55 -8.08 1.58 18.19
C GLY A 55 -7.38 2.92 17.90
N LEU A 56 -8.03 3.86 17.19
CA LEU A 56 -7.46 5.21 17.01
C LEU A 56 -7.64 6.05 18.27
N THR A 57 -6.68 6.94 18.54
CA THR A 57 -6.88 7.96 19.56
C THR A 57 -7.97 8.94 19.10
N LYS A 58 -8.73 9.51 20.05
CA LYS A 58 -9.81 10.47 19.75
C LYS A 58 -9.35 11.61 18.83
N ALA A 59 -8.15 12.14 19.06
CA ALA A 59 -7.58 13.22 18.23
C ALA A 59 -7.34 12.79 16.77
N VAL A 60 -6.85 11.56 16.57
CA VAL A 60 -6.64 11.00 15.22
C VAL A 60 -7.97 10.68 14.56
N ALA A 61 -8.92 10.08 15.29
CA ALA A 61 -10.27 9.80 14.80
C ALA A 61 -10.99 11.08 14.34
N GLU A 62 -10.93 12.16 15.14
CA GLU A 62 -11.48 13.46 14.74
C GLU A 62 -10.79 14.03 13.49
N GLY A 63 -9.47 13.86 13.37
CA GLY A 63 -8.69 14.23 12.19
C GLY A 63 -9.11 13.45 10.94
N LEU A 64 -9.29 12.14 11.06
CA LEU A 64 -9.75 11.26 9.99
C LEU A 64 -11.17 11.61 9.54
N VAL A 65 -12.11 11.84 10.46
CA VAL A 65 -13.47 12.24 10.10
C VAL A 65 -13.47 13.58 9.34
N ARG A 66 -12.63 14.54 9.74
CA ARG A 66 -12.44 15.78 8.96
C ARG A 66 -11.85 15.54 7.57
N LYS A 67 -10.94 14.56 7.40
CA LYS A 67 -10.42 14.18 6.07
C LYS A 67 -11.54 13.60 5.19
N LEU A 68 -12.39 12.74 5.74
CA LEU A 68 -13.54 12.15 5.04
C LEU A 68 -14.58 13.22 4.63
N GLU A 69 -14.89 14.16 5.53
CA GLU A 69 -15.78 15.30 5.24
C GLU A 69 -15.20 16.18 4.12
N LYS A 70 -13.90 16.51 4.18
CA LYS A 70 -13.21 17.28 3.13
C LYS A 70 -13.16 16.57 1.79
N ALA A 71 -13.08 15.24 1.79
CA ALA A 71 -13.16 14.43 0.59
C ALA A 71 -14.59 14.39 -0.01
N GLY A 72 -15.57 15.04 0.63
CA GLY A 72 -16.95 15.07 0.17
C GLY A 72 -17.67 13.73 0.32
N ARG A 73 -17.24 12.90 1.29
CA ARG A 73 -17.77 11.54 1.51
C ARG A 73 -18.60 11.49 2.80
N PRO A 74 -19.89 11.84 2.76
CA PRO A 74 -20.77 11.53 3.87
C PRO A 74 -20.96 10.01 3.93
N LEU A 75 -20.21 9.35 4.81
CA LEU A 75 -20.31 7.92 5.06
C LEU A 75 -21.09 7.71 6.35
N SER A 76 -22.08 6.83 6.34
CA SER A 76 -22.69 6.33 7.57
C SER A 76 -21.80 5.28 8.23
N VAL A 77 -22.00 5.05 9.53
CA VAL A 77 -21.25 4.01 10.27
C VAL A 77 -21.48 2.63 9.65
N ALA A 78 -22.70 2.35 9.16
CA ALA A 78 -23.03 1.09 8.49
C ALA A 78 -22.26 0.92 7.18
N GLN A 79 -22.22 1.95 6.33
CA GLN A 79 -21.44 1.94 5.08
C GLN A 79 -19.94 1.78 5.34
N LEU A 80 -19.44 2.46 6.36
CA LEU A 80 -18.04 2.35 6.76
C LEU A 80 -17.71 0.95 7.24
N ASN A 81 -18.53 0.37 8.11
CA ASN A 81 -18.36 -1.00 8.59
C ASN A 81 -18.38 -2.02 7.45
N ALA A 82 -19.31 -1.89 6.50
CA ALA A 82 -19.37 -2.75 5.32
C ALA A 82 -18.09 -2.65 4.46
N LYS A 83 -17.58 -1.43 4.24
CA LYS A 83 -16.32 -1.20 3.49
C LYS A 83 -15.12 -1.79 4.22
N VAL A 84 -15.00 -1.58 5.52
CA VAL A 84 -13.90 -2.12 6.35
C VAL A 84 -13.96 -3.65 6.35
N GLN A 85 -15.11 -4.26 6.65
CA GLN A 85 -15.28 -5.72 6.65
C GLN A 85 -14.90 -6.35 5.30
N ARG A 86 -15.26 -5.70 4.18
CA ARG A 86 -14.89 -6.17 2.85
C ARG A 86 -13.38 -6.18 2.65
N LEU A 87 -12.68 -5.12 3.08
CA LEU A 87 -11.23 -5.06 3.00
C LEU A 87 -10.56 -6.06 3.96
N THR A 88 -11.10 -6.27 5.16
CA THR A 88 -10.62 -7.27 6.13
C THR A 88 -10.65 -8.70 5.57
N ARG A 89 -11.64 -9.02 4.72
CA ARG A 89 -11.69 -10.32 4.03
C ARG A 89 -10.59 -10.50 2.97
N ILE A 90 -10.10 -9.40 2.39
CA ILE A 90 -9.07 -9.43 1.35
C ILE A 90 -7.67 -9.46 1.96
N ILE A 91 -7.46 -8.69 3.04
CA ILE A 91 -6.18 -8.59 3.72
C ILE A 91 -6.42 -8.75 5.22
N PRO A 92 -6.36 -9.99 5.73
CA PRO A 92 -6.51 -10.21 7.15
C PRO A 92 -5.34 -9.58 7.93
N ASP A 93 -5.56 -9.33 9.21
CA ASP A 93 -4.53 -8.91 10.17
C ASP A 93 -3.89 -7.53 9.94
N LEU A 94 -4.49 -6.68 9.10
CA LEU A 94 -4.12 -5.27 9.00
C LEU A 94 -4.87 -4.38 9.99
N ASP A 95 -4.16 -3.37 10.51
CA ASP A 95 -4.78 -2.25 11.21
C ASP A 95 -5.43 -1.31 10.18
N PHE A 96 -6.70 -1.58 9.89
CA PHE A 96 -7.51 -0.81 8.94
C PHE A 96 -7.71 0.63 9.36
N ALA A 97 -7.73 0.91 10.66
CA ALA A 97 -7.92 2.27 11.14
C ALA A 97 -6.70 3.14 10.79
N GLN A 98 -5.50 2.60 11.00
CA GLN A 98 -4.26 3.24 10.53
C GLN A 98 -4.14 3.28 9.01
N LEU A 99 -4.59 2.23 8.32
CA LEU A 99 -4.55 2.16 6.85
C LEU A 99 -5.40 3.29 6.23
N VAL A 100 -6.62 3.48 6.75
CA VAL A 100 -7.58 4.51 6.30
C VAL A 100 -7.16 5.91 6.74
N ASP A 101 -6.56 6.07 7.93
CA ASP A 101 -6.00 7.37 8.33
C ASP A 101 -4.86 7.83 7.40
N ARG A 102 -4.03 6.88 6.96
CA ARG A 102 -2.96 7.15 6.00
C ARG A 102 -3.51 7.51 4.63
N ASP A 103 -4.55 6.82 4.18
CA ASP A 103 -5.15 7.04 2.87
C ASP A 103 -6.63 6.65 2.85
N VAL A 104 -7.50 7.65 2.77
CA VAL A 104 -8.96 7.46 2.78
C VAL A 104 -9.49 6.80 1.51
N ASP A 105 -8.74 6.85 0.40
CA ASP A 105 -9.15 6.27 -0.88
C ASP A 105 -9.16 4.75 -0.85
N VAL A 106 -8.49 4.15 0.14
CA VAL A 106 -8.50 2.70 0.35
C VAL A 106 -9.93 2.15 0.55
N LEU A 107 -10.84 2.94 1.12
CA LEU A 107 -12.24 2.57 1.38
C LEU A 107 -13.05 2.31 0.10
N ASP A 108 -12.61 2.87 -1.03
CA ASP A 108 -13.28 2.79 -2.33
C ASP A 108 -12.58 1.82 -3.29
N THR A 109 -11.59 1.08 -2.79
CA THR A 109 -10.87 0.08 -3.57
C THR A 109 -11.83 -0.99 -4.12
N ASP A 110 -11.74 -1.24 -5.43
CA ASP A 110 -12.39 -2.37 -6.07
C ASP A 110 -11.79 -3.69 -5.54
N PRO A 111 -12.60 -4.63 -5.01
CA PRO A 111 -12.10 -5.89 -4.46
C PRO A 111 -11.28 -6.72 -5.46
N SER A 112 -11.66 -6.75 -6.73
CA SER A 112 -10.95 -7.54 -7.75
C SER A 112 -9.58 -6.95 -8.02
N LEU A 113 -9.49 -5.62 -8.08
CA LEU A 113 -8.24 -4.88 -8.20
C LEU A 113 -7.33 -5.09 -7.00
N ALA A 114 -7.87 -5.00 -5.77
CA ALA A 114 -7.11 -5.24 -4.54
C ALA A 114 -6.47 -6.63 -4.53
N ILE A 115 -7.26 -7.68 -4.79
CA ILE A 115 -6.78 -9.06 -4.82
C ILE A 115 -5.67 -9.23 -5.87
N ARG A 116 -5.89 -8.69 -7.08
CA ARG A 116 -4.89 -8.74 -8.15
C ARG A 116 -3.58 -8.06 -7.75
N ASN A 117 -3.67 -6.89 -7.12
CA ASN A 117 -2.50 -6.15 -6.68
C ASN A 117 -1.80 -6.83 -5.51
N MET A 118 -2.52 -7.46 -4.59
CA MET A 118 -1.95 -8.28 -3.51
C MET A 118 -1.15 -9.47 -4.07
N VAL A 119 -1.71 -10.22 -5.02
CA VAL A 119 -1.00 -11.33 -5.68
C VAL A 119 0.28 -10.85 -6.35
N LEU A 120 0.21 -9.72 -7.07
CA LEU A 120 1.39 -9.10 -7.68
C LEU A 120 2.47 -8.74 -6.65
N LEU A 121 2.09 -8.18 -5.50
CA LEU A 121 3.06 -7.81 -4.46
C LEU A 121 3.73 -9.05 -3.84
N VAL A 122 2.98 -10.14 -3.66
CA VAL A 122 3.54 -11.44 -3.21
C VAL A 122 4.56 -11.97 -4.22
N GLU A 123 4.23 -11.92 -5.52
CA GLU A 123 5.14 -12.34 -6.59
C GLU A 123 6.42 -11.48 -6.65
N ALA A 124 6.28 -10.16 -6.49
CA ALA A 124 7.38 -9.22 -6.60
C ALA A 124 8.33 -9.23 -5.39
N PHE A 125 7.81 -9.56 -4.20
CA PHE A 125 8.54 -9.50 -2.94
C PHE A 125 8.46 -10.83 -2.17
N PRO A 126 9.04 -11.91 -2.71
CA PRO A 126 8.98 -13.22 -2.05
C PRO A 126 9.66 -13.17 -0.67
N GLY A 127 8.99 -13.72 0.33
CA GLY A 127 9.47 -13.74 1.72
C GLY A 127 9.32 -12.42 2.49
N LYS A 128 8.56 -11.45 1.95
CA LYS A 128 8.20 -10.21 2.65
C LYS A 128 6.74 -10.22 3.07
N GLU A 129 6.48 -9.59 4.22
CA GLU A 129 5.13 -9.37 4.74
C GLU A 129 4.40 -8.31 3.90
N VAL A 130 3.62 -8.74 2.90
CA VAL A 130 2.91 -7.82 1.99
C VAL A 130 1.94 -6.91 2.75
N GLY A 131 1.33 -7.39 3.84
CA GLY A 131 0.53 -6.56 4.72
C GLY A 131 1.30 -5.33 5.21
N ALA A 132 2.54 -5.49 5.67
CA ALA A 132 3.37 -4.38 6.10
C ALA A 132 3.74 -3.41 4.96
N ILE A 133 3.89 -3.92 3.73
CA ILE A 133 4.12 -3.09 2.54
C ILE A 133 2.88 -2.21 2.26
N VAL A 134 1.70 -2.81 2.29
CA VAL A 134 0.41 -2.13 2.06
C VAL A 134 0.10 -1.14 3.18
N GLN A 135 0.37 -1.50 4.44
CA GLN A 135 0.23 -0.59 5.58
C GLN A 135 1.06 0.69 5.40
N ARG A 136 2.23 0.56 4.75
CA ARG A 136 3.08 1.71 4.44
C ARG A 136 2.58 2.54 3.26
N SER A 137 2.03 1.91 2.22
CA SER A 137 1.52 2.61 1.02
C SER A 137 0.17 1.99 0.56
N PRO A 138 -0.96 2.44 1.13
CA PRO A 138 -2.28 1.84 0.86
C PRO A 138 -2.70 1.94 -0.61
N ARG A 139 -2.24 2.99 -1.31
CA ARG A 139 -2.47 3.20 -2.75
C ARG A 139 -2.06 2.04 -3.65
N LEU A 140 -1.18 1.17 -3.19
CA LEU A 140 -0.86 -0.06 -3.90
C LEU A 140 -2.10 -0.93 -4.13
N LEU A 141 -3.10 -0.87 -3.26
CA LEU A 141 -4.32 -1.69 -3.38
C LEU A 141 -5.23 -1.25 -4.53
N TYR A 142 -5.31 0.04 -4.82
CA TYR A 142 -6.25 0.58 -5.81
C TYR A 142 -5.58 1.15 -7.07
N THR A 143 -4.27 0.95 -7.25
CA THR A 143 -3.54 1.42 -8.44
C THR A 143 -3.83 0.51 -9.66
N PRO A 144 -4.49 1.00 -10.73
CA PRO A 144 -4.89 0.15 -11.86
C PRO A 144 -3.71 -0.40 -12.67
N ASP A 145 -2.64 0.38 -12.79
CA ASP A 145 -1.43 0.07 -13.58
C ASP A 145 -0.26 -0.41 -12.71
N LEU A 146 -0.53 -1.01 -11.55
CA LEU A 146 0.50 -1.34 -10.57
C LEU A 146 1.59 -2.25 -11.15
N ARG A 147 1.24 -3.30 -11.90
CA ARG A 147 2.21 -4.25 -12.49
C ARG A 147 3.26 -3.54 -13.37
N PRO A 148 2.88 -2.84 -14.46
CA PRO A 148 3.87 -2.18 -15.29
C PRO A 148 4.63 -1.07 -14.55
N ARG A 149 4.00 -0.38 -13.58
CA ARG A 149 4.65 0.63 -12.75
C ARG A 149 5.73 0.05 -11.84
N LEU A 150 5.41 -1.04 -11.16
CA LEU A 150 6.32 -1.76 -10.28
C LEU A 150 7.52 -2.31 -11.06
N GLU A 151 7.29 -2.90 -12.23
CA GLU A 151 8.37 -3.39 -13.10
C GLU A 151 9.30 -2.26 -13.54
N ARG A 152 8.76 -1.14 -14.04
CA ARG A 152 9.58 0.03 -14.40
C ARG A 152 10.40 0.55 -13.24
N CYS A 153 9.82 0.62 -12.04
CA CYS A 153 10.52 1.04 -10.83
C CYS A 153 11.67 0.09 -10.50
N LEU A 154 11.42 -1.21 -10.48
CA LEU A 154 12.43 -2.22 -10.18
C LEU A 154 13.53 -2.26 -11.25
N GLU A 155 13.20 -2.18 -12.53
CA GLU A 155 14.17 -2.12 -13.62
C GLU A 155 15.04 -0.87 -13.54
N LEU A 156 14.43 0.30 -13.33
CA LEU A 156 15.14 1.56 -13.22
C LEU A 156 16.10 1.52 -12.02
N LEU A 157 15.60 1.16 -10.84
CA LEU A 157 16.43 1.09 -9.64
C LEU A 157 17.51 0.02 -9.75
N THR A 158 17.24 -1.12 -10.38
CA THR A 158 18.26 -2.14 -10.67
C THR A 158 19.35 -1.60 -11.59
N ARG A 159 18.98 -0.85 -12.64
CA ARG A 159 19.94 -0.22 -13.55
C ARG A 159 20.82 0.83 -12.84
N LEU A 160 20.24 1.60 -11.93
CA LEU A 160 20.93 2.63 -11.17
C LEU A 160 21.82 2.03 -10.06
N HIS A 161 21.37 0.94 -9.45
CA HIS A 161 22.06 0.30 -8.33
C HIS A 161 23.39 -0.31 -8.78
N PRO A 162 24.48 -0.10 -8.01
CA PRO A 162 25.80 -0.59 -8.40
C PRO A 162 25.86 -2.11 -8.63
N ALA A 163 25.15 -2.88 -7.82
CA ALA A 163 25.09 -4.34 -7.95
C ALA A 163 24.34 -4.83 -9.20
N ARG A 164 23.49 -3.99 -9.81
CA ARG A 164 22.65 -4.37 -10.97
C ARG A 164 21.81 -5.63 -10.79
N GLU A 165 21.47 -5.93 -9.55
CA GLU A 165 20.72 -7.13 -9.17
C GLU A 165 19.36 -6.79 -8.57
N ARG A 166 18.31 -7.32 -9.18
CA ARG A 166 16.94 -7.16 -8.69
C ARG A 166 16.74 -7.71 -7.27
N LYS A 167 17.47 -8.77 -6.90
CA LYS A 167 17.41 -9.38 -5.55
C LYS A 167 17.87 -8.43 -4.46
N VAL A 168 18.76 -7.48 -4.77
CA VAL A 168 19.24 -6.46 -3.84
C VAL A 168 18.28 -5.27 -3.77
N VAL A 169 17.70 -4.89 -4.91
CA VAL A 169 16.81 -3.72 -5.02
C VAL A 169 15.39 -3.99 -4.55
N ALA A 170 14.84 -5.18 -4.82
CA ALA A 170 13.46 -5.50 -4.46
C ALA A 170 13.17 -5.36 -2.95
N PRO A 171 14.06 -5.80 -2.02
CA PRO A 171 13.89 -5.53 -0.60
C PRO A 171 13.84 -4.04 -0.23
N VAL A 172 14.58 -3.17 -0.92
CA VAL A 172 14.54 -1.71 -0.69
C VAL A 172 13.18 -1.15 -1.11
N VAL A 173 12.66 -1.57 -2.27
CA VAL A 173 11.33 -1.16 -2.72
C VAL A 173 10.22 -1.69 -1.80
N ALA A 174 10.38 -2.89 -1.23
CA ALA A 174 9.45 -3.43 -0.23
C ALA A 174 9.46 -2.61 1.08
N GLU A 175 10.62 -2.12 1.51
CA GLU A 175 10.73 -1.27 2.70
C GLU A 175 10.19 0.15 2.45
N TYR A 176 10.39 0.66 1.22
CA TYR A 176 9.96 1.99 0.79
C TYR A 176 9.02 1.91 -0.43
N PRO A 177 7.78 1.42 -0.26
CA PRO A 177 6.85 1.16 -1.37
C PRO A 177 6.47 2.41 -2.17
N ASP A 178 6.59 3.61 -1.58
CA ASP A 178 6.34 4.86 -2.28
C ASP A 178 7.30 5.12 -3.44
N LEU A 179 8.45 4.44 -3.49
CA LEU A 179 9.38 4.47 -4.62
C LEU A 179 8.68 4.08 -5.93
N VAL A 180 7.70 3.16 -5.89
CA VAL A 180 6.91 2.74 -7.06
C VAL A 180 6.28 3.92 -7.79
N TYR A 181 5.95 5.00 -7.08
CA TYR A 181 5.35 6.19 -7.67
C TYR A 181 6.33 7.35 -7.79
N ARG A 182 7.27 7.49 -6.86
CA ARG A 182 8.28 8.55 -6.92
C ARG A 182 9.22 8.37 -8.11
N MET A 183 9.54 7.13 -8.47
CA MET A 183 10.49 6.86 -9.56
C MET A 183 9.96 7.23 -10.94
N ASP A 184 8.65 7.45 -11.11
CA ASP A 184 8.08 7.94 -12.37
C ASP A 184 8.61 9.34 -12.76
N TYR A 185 9.04 10.15 -11.78
CA TYR A 185 9.60 11.48 -12.03
C TYR A 185 11.08 11.46 -12.44
N TYR A 186 11.77 10.32 -12.26
CA TYR A 186 13.22 10.20 -12.39
C TYR A 186 13.65 9.22 -13.48
N THR A 187 12.82 9.03 -14.50
CA THR A 187 13.08 8.07 -15.61
C THR A 187 14.34 8.39 -16.43
N HIS A 188 14.77 9.66 -16.45
CA HIS A 188 15.92 10.15 -17.20
C HIS A 188 17.26 9.98 -16.46
N VAL A 189 17.21 9.66 -15.17
CA VAL A 189 18.39 9.54 -14.30
C VAL A 189 19.27 8.37 -14.75
N ARG A 190 20.59 8.55 -14.62
CA ARG A 190 21.62 7.58 -15.02
C ARG A 190 22.36 6.96 -13.85
N MET A 191 22.40 7.65 -12.71
CA MET A 191 23.12 7.22 -11.50
C MET A 191 22.31 7.51 -10.24
N ILE A 192 22.54 6.76 -9.16
CA ILE A 192 21.80 6.94 -7.89
C ILE A 192 22.01 8.34 -7.28
N ASP A 193 23.21 8.90 -7.42
CA ASP A 193 23.57 10.21 -6.89
C ASP A 193 22.84 11.39 -7.54
N GLU A 194 22.17 11.17 -8.68
CA GLU A 194 21.29 12.15 -9.33
C GLU A 194 19.86 12.14 -8.74
N LEU A 195 19.50 11.13 -7.93
CA LEU A 195 18.20 11.08 -7.24
C LEU A 195 18.17 12.05 -6.04
N PRO A 196 17.00 12.47 -5.54
CA PRO A 196 16.91 13.22 -4.30
C PRO A 196 17.59 12.48 -3.14
N ILE A 197 18.23 13.23 -2.23
CA ILE A 197 19.00 12.65 -1.12
C ILE A 197 18.17 11.69 -0.27
N GLU A 198 16.87 11.92 -0.13
CA GLU A 198 15.97 11.04 0.61
C GLU A 198 15.85 9.68 -0.04
N ILE A 199 15.87 9.59 -1.37
CA ILE A 199 15.87 8.32 -2.10
C ILE A 199 17.25 7.68 -2.03
N GLN A 200 18.33 8.46 -2.14
CA GLN A 200 19.68 7.94 -2.00
C GLN A 200 19.89 7.25 -0.64
N ASN A 201 19.39 7.87 0.44
CA ASN A 201 19.50 7.34 1.79
C ASN A 201 18.78 6.01 1.98
N MET A 202 17.77 5.69 1.18
CA MET A 202 17.08 4.39 1.21
C MET A 202 17.98 3.23 0.73
N PHE A 203 19.05 3.53 0.00
CA PHE A 203 20.03 2.56 -0.48
C PHE A 203 21.28 2.47 0.41
N VAL A 204 21.34 3.27 1.47
CA VAL A 204 22.43 3.22 2.44
C VAL A 204 22.13 2.09 3.43
N LEU A 205 22.85 0.97 3.30
CA LEU A 205 22.81 -0.10 4.31
C LEU A 205 23.27 0.47 5.66
N ALA A 206 22.58 0.08 6.74
CA ALA A 206 22.60 0.71 8.06
C ALA A 206 23.99 0.96 8.69
N ASP A 207 25.07 0.33 8.21
CA ASP A 207 26.43 0.52 8.74
C ASP A 207 27.44 1.18 7.80
N GLN A 208 27.08 1.48 6.55
CA GLN A 208 28.05 2.04 5.61
C GLN A 208 27.39 3.13 4.74
N GLY A 209 27.52 4.38 5.20
CA GLY A 209 27.03 5.60 4.54
C GLY A 209 27.37 5.76 3.05
N ILE A 210 27.12 6.94 2.49
CA ILE A 210 27.43 7.31 1.08
C ILE A 210 28.87 6.95 0.64
N GLY A 211 29.82 6.88 1.58
CA GLY A 211 31.19 6.39 1.35
C GLY A 211 31.28 4.94 0.86
N PHE A 212 30.32 4.06 1.17
CA PHE A 212 30.23 2.72 0.58
C PHE A 212 29.87 2.76 -0.90
N LEU A 213 28.85 3.54 -1.28
CA LEU A 213 28.48 3.73 -2.68
C LEU A 213 29.68 4.26 -3.47
N HIS A 214 30.39 5.27 -2.95
CA HIS A 214 31.59 5.80 -3.60
C HIS A 214 32.74 4.78 -3.70
N ARG A 215 32.98 3.96 -2.66
CA ARG A 215 33.97 2.86 -2.69
C ARG A 215 33.59 1.75 -3.67
N TYR A 216 32.30 1.42 -3.75
CA TYR A 216 31.78 0.43 -4.68
C TYR A 216 31.90 0.91 -6.13
N TYR A 217 31.48 2.15 -6.44
CA TYR A 217 31.63 2.71 -7.80
C TYR A 217 33.09 2.82 -8.23
N LYS A 218 34.02 3.09 -7.30
CA LYS A 218 35.46 3.07 -7.56
C LYS A 218 36.00 1.64 -7.81
N ARG A 219 35.41 0.61 -7.19
CA ARG A 219 35.78 -0.81 -7.39
C ARG A 219 35.22 -1.39 -8.70
N ALA A 220 33.97 -1.10 -9.05
CA ALA A 220 33.32 -1.59 -10.27
C ALA A 220 33.98 -1.06 -11.56
N LYS A 221 34.62 0.13 -11.50
CA LYS A 221 35.39 0.69 -12.62
C LYS A 221 36.76 0.04 -12.82
N ASN A 222 37.26 -0.70 -11.83
CA ASN A 222 38.64 -1.18 -11.78
C ASN A 222 38.83 -2.70 -11.96
N ASN A 223 37.77 -3.48 -12.27
CA ASN A 223 37.84 -4.93 -12.51
C ASN A 223 38.68 -5.72 -11.46
N PHE A 224 38.71 -5.26 -10.21
CA PHE A 224 39.49 -5.93 -9.17
C PHE A 224 38.60 -7.00 -8.52
N VAL A 225 38.87 -8.26 -8.83
CA VAL A 225 38.36 -9.41 -8.09
C VAL A 225 39.05 -9.39 -6.73
N ALA A 226 38.29 -9.11 -5.67
CA ALA A 226 38.77 -9.32 -4.31
C ALA A 226 38.19 -10.65 -3.83
N ASP A 227 39.11 -11.57 -3.59
CA ASP A 227 38.92 -12.79 -2.82
C ASP A 227 38.21 -12.43 -1.50
N THR A 228 37.03 -12.99 -1.28
CA THR A 228 36.36 -12.95 0.03
C THR A 228 36.88 -14.12 0.84
N SER A 229 38.14 -14.05 1.25
CA SER A 229 38.66 -14.82 2.36
C SER A 229 38.73 -13.90 3.57
N ASP A 230 37.72 -14.05 4.43
CA ASP A 230 37.79 -13.67 5.83
C ASP A 230 38.93 -14.48 6.47
N GLU A 231 40.13 -13.92 6.55
CA GLU A 231 41.15 -14.39 7.49
C GLU A 231 42.00 -13.20 7.96
N GLU A 232 42.27 -13.19 9.27
CA GLU A 232 43.13 -12.27 10.00
C GLU A 232 42.52 -10.93 10.48
N ALA A 233 41.49 -11.03 11.32
CA ALA A 233 41.47 -10.23 12.54
C ALA A 233 42.37 -10.92 13.58
N GLY A 234 43.65 -10.54 13.61
CA GLY A 234 44.63 -10.93 14.61
C GLY A 234 45.40 -9.72 15.10
N PHE A 235 45.15 -9.36 16.37
CA PHE A 235 45.76 -8.32 17.22
C PHE A 235 45.18 -6.90 17.13
#